data_AF-A0A374V9M4-F1
#
_entry.id   AF-A0A374V9M4-F1
#
_cell.length_a   1.000
_cell.length_b   1.000
_cell.length_c   1.000
_cell.angle_alpha   90.00
_cell.angle_beta   90.00
_cell.angle_gamma   90.00
#
_symmetry.space_group_name_H-M   'P 1'
#
loop_
_entity.id
_entity.type
_entity.pdbx_description
1 polymer ?
#
loop_
_entity_poly.entity_id
_entity_poly.type
_entity_poly.pdbx_seq_one_letter_code
_entity_poly.pdbx_strand_id
1 'polypeptide(L)'
;MKKVEEQRTKTFQSEVKNTGIVINYRATLVPIETGEEVANVYGTIVKDNKNVGSVSYDKAADRMHTSFEPFSATTAAERKSVSLVAALDVAEIILNK
;
A
#
# COMPACT_ATOMS: atom_id res chain seq x y z
N MET A 1 12.86 -25.35 -19.64
CA MET A 1 11.48 -24.92 -19.29
C MET A 1 11.58 -23.55 -18.64
N LYS A 2 10.96 -22.51 -19.19
CA LYS A 2 10.92 -21.18 -18.55
C LYS A 2 10.11 -21.33 -17.26
N LYS A 3 10.75 -21.19 -16.09
CA LYS A 3 10.03 -21.02 -14.82
C LYS A 3 9.14 -19.79 -15.00
N VAL A 4 7.84 -20.00 -15.07
CA VAL A 4 6.88 -18.91 -14.90
C VAL A 4 7.06 -18.50 -13.44
N GLU A 5 7.68 -17.35 -13.21
CA GLU A 5 7.83 -16.79 -11.86
C GLU A 5 6.41 -16.60 -11.30
N GLU A 6 6.04 -17.43 -10.33
CA GLU A 6 4.75 -17.37 -9.66
C GLU A 6 4.72 -16.07 -8.84
N GLN A 7 4.20 -14.99 -9.43
CA GLN A 7 3.93 -13.77 -8.69
C GLN A 7 2.82 -14.06 -7.67
N ARG A 8 3.16 -13.93 -6.39
CA ARG A 8 2.20 -14.11 -5.30
C ARG A 8 1.73 -12.77 -4.79
N THR A 9 0.44 -12.66 -4.46
CA THR A 9 -0.13 -11.43 -3.91
C THR A 9 -0.50 -11.67 -2.44
N LYS A 10 -0.01 -10.82 -1.52
CA LYS A 10 -0.46 -10.77 -0.12
C LYS A 10 -1.31 -9.52 0.10
N THR A 11 -2.36 -9.62 0.92
CA THR A 11 -3.26 -8.50 1.23
C THR A 11 -3.12 -8.07 2.68
N PHE A 12 -3.15 -6.76 2.93
CA PHE A 12 -3.07 -6.17 4.27
C PHE A 12 -4.11 -5.07 4.39
N GLN A 13 -4.49 -4.74 5.63
CA GLN A 13 -5.44 -3.66 5.88
C GLN A 13 -5.00 -2.89 7.12
N SER A 14 -5.03 -1.56 7.01
CA SER A 14 -4.75 -0.66 8.12
C SER A 14 -5.87 0.37 8.28
N GLU A 15 -6.12 0.78 9.52
CA GLU A 15 -7.09 1.82 9.85
C GLU A 15 -6.37 3.09 10.32
N VAL A 16 -6.76 4.23 9.78
CA VAL A 16 -6.28 5.53 10.23
C VAL A 16 -7.15 5.99 11.40
N LYS A 17 -6.61 5.81 12.62
CA LYS A 17 -7.33 6.07 13.88
C LYS A 17 -8.04 7.42 13.90
N ASN A 18 -9.27 7.42 14.41
CA ASN A 18 -10.13 8.60 14.59
C ASN A 18 -10.53 9.33 13.28
N THR A 19 -10.44 8.67 12.12
CA THR A 19 -10.83 9.28 10.83
C THR A 19 -11.86 8.47 10.04
N GLY A 20 -12.12 7.21 10.41
CA GLY A 20 -12.97 6.31 9.63
C GLY A 20 -12.37 5.92 8.26
N ILE A 21 -11.09 6.22 8.04
CA ILE A 21 -10.37 5.89 6.80
C ILE A 21 -9.65 4.55 6.97
N VAL A 22 -9.79 3.70 5.96
CA VAL A 22 -9.12 2.40 5.85
C VAL A 22 -8.21 2.40 4.62
N ILE A 23 -7.05 1.76 4.72
CA ILE A 23 -6.14 1.55 3.59
C ILE A 23 -6.04 0.04 3.36
N ASN A 24 -6.43 -0.40 2.16
CA ASN A 24 -6.41 -1.80 1.75
C ASN A 24 -5.23 -2.05 0.82
N TYR A 25 -4.21 -2.76 1.28
CA TYR A 25 -3.00 -3.03 0.53
C TYR A 25 -3.01 -4.39 -0.16
N ARG A 26 -2.30 -4.43 -1.29
CA ARG A 26 -1.91 -5.62 -2.04
C ARG A 26 -0.42 -5.49 -2.33
N ALA A 27 0.37 -6.42 -1.82
CA ALA A 27 1.79 -6.53 -2.11
C ALA A 27 2.00 -7.67 -3.11
N THR A 28 2.72 -7.41 -4.20
CA THR A 28 3.19 -8.49 -5.09
C THR A 28 4.57 -8.91 -4.63
N LEU A 29 4.74 -10.22 -4.43
CA LEU A 29 5.98 -10.85 -4.06
C LEU A 29 6.53 -11.62 -5.26
N VAL A 30 7.85 -11.55 -5.39
CA VAL A 30 8.61 -12.30 -6.38
C VAL A 30 9.58 -13.25 -5.67
N PRO A 31 9.78 -14.46 -6.20
CA PRO A 31 10.72 -15.40 -5.62
C PRO A 31 12.17 -14.92 -5.78
N ILE A 32 12.98 -15.14 -4.74
CA ILE A 32 14.44 -14.94 -4.73
C ILE A 32 15.12 -16.21 -4.21
N GLU A 33 16.45 -16.28 -4.32
CA GLU A 33 17.22 -17.47 -3.93
C GLU A 33 16.98 -17.91 -2.47
N THR A 34 16.70 -16.96 -1.58
CA THR A 34 16.52 -17.20 -0.15
C THR A 34 15.07 -17.09 0.34
N GLY A 35 14.07 -17.01 -0.56
CA GLY A 35 12.66 -16.86 -0.19
C GLY A 35 11.86 -16.02 -1.18
N GLU A 36 11.10 -15.06 -0.67
CA GLU A 36 10.29 -14.13 -1.45
C GLU A 36 10.64 -12.69 -1.04
N GLU A 37 10.50 -11.75 -1.96
CA GLU A 37 10.62 -10.33 -1.67
C GLU A 37 9.48 -9.53 -2.28
N VAL A 38 9.12 -8.42 -1.65
CA VAL A 38 8.12 -7.50 -2.19
C VAL A 38 8.68 -6.78 -3.41
N ALA A 39 7.99 -6.87 -4.55
CA ALA A 39 8.30 -6.13 -5.77
C ALA A 39 7.54 -4.80 -5.84
N ASN A 40 6.26 -4.81 -5.44
CA ASN A 40 5.44 -3.62 -5.38
C ASN A 40 4.39 -3.72 -4.27
N VAL A 41 3.87 -2.56 -3.85
CA VAL A 41 2.71 -2.45 -2.98
C VAL A 41 1.72 -1.48 -3.60
N TYR A 42 0.45 -1.85 -3.62
CA TYR A 42 -0.65 -0.98 -4.02
C TYR A 42 -1.70 -0.96 -2.92
N GLY A 43 -2.00 0.23 -2.40
CA GLY A 43 -3.01 0.49 -1.39
C GLY A 43 -4.17 1.32 -1.94
N THR A 44 -5.40 0.92 -1.64
CA THR A 44 -6.59 1.74 -1.89
C THR A 44 -7.02 2.41 -0.60
N ILE A 45 -7.12 3.74 -0.61
CA ILE A 45 -7.60 4.52 0.54
C ILE A 45 -9.12 4.66 0.42
N VAL A 46 -9.84 4.21 1.44
CA VAL A 46 -11.31 4.19 1.48
C VAL A 46 -11.82 4.99 2.67
N LYS A 47 -12.79 5.87 2.44
CA LYS A 47 -13.51 6.62 3.47
C LYS A 47 -15.00 6.55 3.16
N ASP A 48 -15.84 6.28 4.17
CA ASP A 48 -17.30 6.17 3.98
C ASP A 48 -17.70 5.22 2.84
N ASN A 49 -16.97 4.12 2.71
CA ASN A 49 -17.12 3.11 1.66
C ASN A 49 -16.89 3.63 0.22
N LYS A 50 -16.18 4.75 0.06
CA LYS A 50 -15.77 5.31 -1.23
C LYS A 50 -14.25 5.35 -1.32
N ASN A 51 -13.74 5.04 -2.51
CA ASN A 51 -12.32 5.25 -2.80
C ASN A 51 -12.07 6.76 -2.80
N VAL A 52 -11.02 7.17 -2.10
CA VAL A 52 -10.64 8.58 -1.95
C VAL A 52 -9.18 8.84 -2.28
N GLY A 53 -8.44 7.78 -2.63
CA GLY A 53 -7.03 7.87 -2.98
C GLY A 53 -6.37 6.51 -3.08
N SER A 54 -5.06 6.55 -3.28
CA SER A 54 -4.22 5.37 -3.36
C SER A 54 -2.84 5.62 -2.76
N VAL A 55 -2.22 4.53 -2.35
CA VAL A 55 -0.82 4.44 -1.97
C VAL A 55 -0.16 3.49 -2.96
N SER A 56 1.04 3.81 -3.44
CA SER A 56 1.84 2.88 -4.22
C SER A 56 3.29 2.91 -3.75
N TYR A 57 3.94 1.75 -3.80
CA TYR A 57 5.37 1.61 -3.65
C TYR A 57 5.89 0.72 -4.78
N ASP A 58 6.94 1.18 -5.44
CA ASP A 58 7.66 0.44 -6.44
C ASP A 58 9.11 0.25 -5.97
N LYS A 59 9.53 -1.01 -5.83
CA LYS A 59 10.87 -1.33 -5.35
C LYS A 59 11.96 -1.02 -6.37
N ALA A 60 11.68 -1.18 -7.67
CA ALA A 60 12.67 -0.91 -8.72
C ALA A 60 13.00 0.59 -8.80
N ALA A 61 12.02 1.45 -8.54
CA ALA A 61 12.22 2.90 -8.44
C ALA A 61 12.57 3.38 -7.02
N ASP A 62 12.55 2.49 -6.03
CA ASP A 62 12.58 2.77 -4.59
C ASP A 62 11.75 4.00 -4.20
N ARG A 63 10.50 4.03 -4.70
CA ARG A 63 9.64 5.21 -4.60
C ARG A 63 8.26 4.86 -4.11
N MET A 64 7.83 5.60 -3.10
CA MET A 64 6.46 5.61 -2.61
C MET A 64 5.71 6.85 -3.11
N HIS A 65 4.43 6.68 -3.44
CA HIS A 65 3.53 7.78 -3.76
C HIS A 65 2.18 7.60 -3.06
N THR A 66 1.68 8.68 -2.47
CA THR A 66 0.33 8.73 -1.91
C THR A 66 -0.43 9.82 -2.63
N SER A 67 -1.56 9.47 -3.22
CA SER A 67 -2.43 10.36 -3.98
C SER A 67 -3.84 10.36 -3.40
N PHE A 68 -4.52 11.50 -3.52
CA PHE A 68 -5.90 11.67 -3.09
C PHE A 68 -6.73 12.16 -4.27
N GLU A 69 -7.96 11.69 -4.36
CA GLU A 69 -8.86 12.15 -5.41
C GLU A 69 -9.16 13.66 -5.21
N PRO A 70 -9.20 14.45 -6.31
CA PRO A 70 -9.35 15.91 -6.25
C PRO A 70 -10.60 16.38 -5.49
N PHE A 71 -11.69 15.60 -5.55
CA PHE A 71 -12.97 15.89 -4.89
C PHE A 71 -13.29 14.91 -3.74
N SER A 72 -12.26 14.26 -3.18
CA SER A 72 -12.46 13.41 -2.01
C SER A 72 -12.92 14.22 -0.79
N ALA A 73 -13.80 13.64 0.04
CA ALA A 73 -14.22 14.20 1.32
C ALA A 73 -13.13 14.13 2.41
N THR A 74 -11.85 14.13 2.00
CA THR A 74 -10.70 14.05 2.91
C THR A 74 -10.15 15.44 3.21
N THR A 75 -10.02 15.75 4.50
CA THR A 75 -9.43 17.00 4.99
C THR A 75 -7.90 16.96 4.93
N ALA A 76 -7.24 18.11 4.99
CA ALA A 76 -5.76 18.17 5.01
C ALA A 76 -5.15 17.41 6.20
N ALA A 77 -5.80 17.45 7.37
CA ALA A 77 -5.37 16.71 8.55
C ALA A 77 -5.47 15.19 8.35
N GLU A 78 -6.57 14.72 7.77
CA GLU A 78 -6.76 13.30 7.42
C GLU A 78 -5.72 12.85 6.40
N ARG A 79 -5.45 13.63 5.35
CA ARG A 79 -4.42 13.31 4.35
C ARG A 79 -3.04 13.18 4.97
N LYS A 80 -2.71 14.02 5.95
CA LYS A 80 -1.45 13.93 6.70
C LYS A 80 -1.39 12.65 7.54
N SER A 81 -2.46 12.32 8.26
CA SER A 81 -2.55 11.08 9.04
C SER A 81 -2.44 9.83 8.16
N VAL A 82 -3.15 9.82 7.03
CA VAL A 82 -3.06 8.75 6.02
C VAL A 82 -1.63 8.60 5.51
N SER A 83 -0.95 9.70 5.19
CA SER A 83 0.43 9.64 4.67
C SER A 83 1.40 9.05 5.70
N LEU A 84 1.22 9.36 6.99
CA LEU A 84 2.03 8.80 8.07
C LEU A 84 1.79 7.30 8.25
N VAL A 85 0.52 6.89 8.33
CA VAL A 85 0.14 5.47 8.45
C VAL A 85 0.63 4.68 7.24
N ALA A 86 0.42 5.22 6.03
CA ALA A 86 0.86 4.57 4.79
C ALA A 86 2.37 4.35 4.72
N ALA A 87 3.18 5.31 5.19
CA ALA A 87 4.63 5.15 5.20
C ALA A 87 5.08 4.03 6.15
N LEU A 88 4.44 3.93 7.34
CA LEU A 88 4.71 2.87 8.31
C LEU A 88 4.26 1.50 7.79
N ASP A 89 3.04 1.42 7.26
CA ASP A 89 2.48 0.18 6.71
C ASP A 89 3.35 -0.36 5.58
N VAL A 90 3.74 0.51 4.63
CA VAL A 90 4.58 0.09 3.50
C VAL A 90 5.95 -0.38 3.99
N ALA A 91 6.57 0.31 4.94
CA ALA A 91 7.83 -0.13 5.52
C ALA A 91 7.68 -1.50 6.20
N GLU A 92 6.61 -1.72 6.95
CA GLU A 92 6.33 -3.00 7.60
C GLU A 92 6.05 -4.11 6.57
N ILE A 93 5.29 -3.84 5.52
CA ILE A 93 5.01 -4.80 4.44
C ILE A 93 6.31 -5.22 3.72
N ILE A 94 7.23 -4.28 3.50
CA ILE A 94 8.54 -4.57 2.88
C ILE A 94 9.42 -5.41 3.82
N LEU A 95 9.34 -5.18 5.14
CA LEU A 95 10.14 -5.87 6.15
C LEU A 95 9.58 -7.25 6.54
N ASN A 96 8.26 -7.42 6.51
CA ASN A 96 7.58 -8.69 6.78
C ASN A 96 7.74 -9.64 5.59
N LYS A 97 8.87 -10.37 5.60
CA LYS A 97 9.17 -11.52 4.74
C LYS A 97 8.06 -12.57 4.80
#